data_AF-A0A9D9JLP5-F1
#
_entry.id   AF-A0A9D9JLP5-F1
#
_cell.length_a   1.000
_cell.length_b   1.000
_cell.length_c   1.000
_cell.angle_alpha   90.00
_cell.angle_beta   90.00
_cell.angle_gamma   90.00
#
_symmetry.space_group_name_H-M   'P 1'
#
loop_
_entity.id
_entity.type
_entity.pdbx_description
1 polymer ?
#
loop_
_entity_poly.entity_id
_entity_poly.type
_entity_poly.pdbx_seq_one_letter_code
_entity_poly.pdbx_strand_id
1 'polypeptide(L)'
;MANIWATAALWIGLAFLASIISIRLGLSVALVEILVGIVAGNTLGLQTDTWINALASFGAVVLTFLAGAEIEPEALRRHLKASLAIGFAGFLAPFLGATAFTRFVAGWSWPQAWIGGLALSTTSVAVVYAVMVETGLNETDIGKLILAACFVNDLGTVLALGLLFANYDLHLVVF
;
A
#
# COMPACT_ATOMS: atom_id res chain seq x y z
N MET A 1 31.80 7.23 -9.69
CA MET A 1 31.08 7.09 -8.41
C MET A 1 30.27 8.36 -8.22
N ALA A 2 28.93 8.28 -8.25
CA ALA A 2 28.10 9.42 -7.92
C ALA A 2 28.37 9.82 -6.46
N ASN A 3 28.47 11.11 -6.18
CA ASN A 3 28.71 11.60 -4.83
C ASN A 3 27.48 11.29 -3.97
N ILE A 4 27.61 10.38 -3.01
CA ILE A 4 26.51 9.91 -2.16
C ILE A 4 25.77 11.06 -1.47
N TRP A 5 26.52 12.10 -1.06
CA TRP A 5 25.95 13.28 -0.42
C TRP A 5 25.12 14.11 -1.38
N ALA A 6 25.53 14.21 -2.65
CA ALA A 6 24.77 14.90 -3.68
C ALA A 6 23.48 14.14 -4.02
N THR A 7 23.56 12.81 -4.16
CA THR A 7 22.38 11.96 -4.39
C THR A 7 21.39 12.05 -3.22
N ALA A 8 21.88 11.99 -1.98
CA ALA A 8 21.05 12.13 -0.79
C ALA A 8 20.41 13.52 -0.68
N ALA A 9 21.18 14.59 -0.91
CA ALA A 9 20.67 15.96 -0.91
C ALA A 9 19.58 16.15 -1.97
N LEU A 10 19.73 15.51 -3.13
CA LEU A 10 18.76 15.60 -4.20
C LEU A 10 17.48 14.82 -3.87
N TRP A 11 17.56 13.60 -3.32
CA TRP A 11 16.38 12.86 -2.84
C TRP A 11 15.61 13.62 -1.75
N ILE A 12 16.31 14.15 -0.75
CA ILE A 12 15.69 14.94 0.32
C ILE A 12 15.10 16.24 -0.23
N GLY A 13 15.80 16.91 -1.14
CA GLY A 13 15.31 18.12 -1.80
C GLY A 13 14.05 17.88 -2.62
N LEU A 14 13.98 16.74 -3.33
CA LEU A 14 12.79 16.33 -4.08
C LEU A 14 11.62 15.98 -3.16
N ALA A 15 11.86 15.26 -2.06
CA ALA A 15 10.83 14.97 -1.06
C ALA A 15 10.28 16.27 -0.44
N PHE A 16 11.16 17.21 -0.08
CA PHE A 16 10.75 18.53 0.43
C PHE A 16 9.93 19.33 -0.60
N LEU A 17 10.34 19.33 -1.88
CA LEU A 17 9.58 19.94 -2.96
C LEU A 17 8.20 19.27 -3.12
N ALA A 18 8.14 17.94 -3.03
CA ALA A 18 6.89 17.19 -3.07
C ALA A 18 5.95 17.61 -1.93
N SER A 19 6.45 17.79 -0.70
CA SER A 19 5.65 18.30 0.42
C SER A 19 5.10 19.70 0.17
N ILE A 20 5.90 20.62 -0.38
CA ILE A 20 5.43 21.98 -0.73
C ILE A 20 4.33 21.92 -1.80
N ILE A 21 4.52 21.11 -2.84
CA ILE A 21 3.56 20.94 -3.93
C ILE A 21 2.26 20.35 -3.37
N SER A 22 2.37 19.31 -2.54
CA SER A 22 1.26 18.65 -1.87
C SER A 22 0.36 19.64 -1.12
N ILE A 23 0.96 20.47 -0.26
CA ILE A 23 0.21 21.47 0.53
C ILE A 23 -0.51 22.48 -0.38
N ARG A 24 0.10 22.90 -1.50
CA ARG A 24 -0.53 23.86 -2.41
C ARG A 24 -1.65 23.28 -3.25
N LEU A 25 -1.55 21.99 -3.61
CA LEU A 25 -2.54 21.31 -4.44
C LEU A 25 -3.65 20.64 -3.63
N GLY A 26 -3.48 20.48 -2.31
CA GLY A 26 -4.41 19.75 -1.46
C GLY A 26 -4.45 18.25 -1.78
N LEU A 27 -3.34 17.69 -2.27
CA LEU A 27 -3.17 16.25 -2.50
C LEU A 27 -2.41 15.63 -1.34
N SER A 28 -2.40 14.29 -1.22
CA SER A 28 -1.58 13.63 -0.19
C SER A 28 -0.10 13.74 -0.50
N VAL A 29 0.73 13.88 0.54
CA VAL A 29 2.19 13.97 0.35
C VAL A 29 2.73 12.73 -0.34
N ALA A 30 2.32 11.53 0.10
CA ALA A 30 2.76 10.27 -0.49
C ALA A 30 2.48 10.16 -2.00
N LEU A 31 1.31 10.63 -2.47
CA LEU A 31 0.98 10.62 -3.90
C LEU A 31 1.92 11.54 -4.69
N VAL A 32 2.16 12.74 -4.16
CA VAL A 32 3.05 13.71 -4.80
C VAL A 32 4.50 13.24 -4.79
N GLU A 33 4.97 12.60 -3.71
CA GLU A 33 6.30 11.99 -3.63
C GLU A 33 6.51 10.90 -4.68
N ILE A 34 5.50 10.04 -4.90
CA ILE A 34 5.55 9.03 -5.98
C ILE A 34 5.66 9.71 -7.35
N LEU A 35 4.84 10.73 -7.62
CA LEU A 35 4.87 11.44 -8.91
C LEU A 35 6.21 12.17 -9.13
N VAL A 36 6.71 12.86 -8.11
CA VAL A 36 8.02 13.53 -8.18
C VAL A 36 9.14 12.51 -8.38
N GLY A 37 9.08 11.36 -7.70
CA GLY A 37 10.02 10.26 -7.90
C GLY A 37 10.01 9.71 -9.32
N ILE A 38 8.82 9.50 -9.92
CA ILE A 38 8.67 9.08 -11.32
C ILE A 38 9.30 10.11 -12.25
N VAL A 39 8.98 11.40 -12.09
CA VAL A 39 9.52 12.47 -12.95
C VAL A 39 11.03 12.57 -12.80
N ALA A 40 11.54 12.59 -11.57
CA ALA A 40 12.98 12.71 -11.30
C ALA A 40 13.77 11.48 -11.78
N GLY A 41 13.25 10.27 -11.59
CA GLY A 41 13.86 9.04 -12.10
C GLY A 41 14.00 9.05 -13.62
N ASN A 42 12.97 9.50 -14.34
CA ASN A 42 12.96 9.53 -15.81
C ASN A 42 13.74 10.71 -16.42
N THR A 43 13.77 11.86 -15.75
CA THR A 43 14.39 13.09 -16.30
C THR A 43 15.82 13.32 -15.84
N LEU A 44 16.12 13.04 -14.57
CA LEU A 44 17.44 13.22 -13.97
C LEU A 44 18.25 11.93 -13.94
N GLY A 45 17.64 10.80 -14.32
CA GLY A 45 18.30 9.48 -14.33
C GLY A 45 18.67 8.99 -12.93
N LEU A 46 17.92 9.40 -11.90
CA LEU A 46 18.19 8.96 -10.52
C LEU A 46 17.94 7.46 -10.40
N GLN A 47 18.99 6.76 -9.97
CA GLN A 47 18.94 5.35 -9.68
C GLN A 47 18.80 5.13 -8.17
N THR A 48 18.12 4.06 -7.80
CA THR A 48 18.06 3.60 -6.42
C THR A 48 19.27 2.72 -6.12
N ASP A 49 20.11 3.15 -5.19
CA ASP A 49 21.21 2.36 -4.64
C ASP A 49 20.71 1.47 -3.48
N THR A 50 21.54 0.51 -3.05
CA THR A 50 21.23 -0.40 -1.93
C THR A 50 20.81 0.32 -0.65
N TRP A 51 21.44 1.46 -0.33
CA TRP A 51 21.11 2.23 0.87
C TRP A 51 19.74 2.94 0.76
N ILE A 52 19.35 3.38 -0.44
CA ILE A 52 18.03 3.98 -0.70
C ILE A 52 16.96 2.90 -0.56
N ASN A 53 17.20 1.73 -1.16
CA ASN A 53 16.28 0.59 -1.04
C ASN A 53 16.11 0.15 0.41
N ALA A 54 17.21 0.11 1.19
CA ALA A 54 17.14 -0.20 2.61
C ALA A 54 16.31 0.82 3.40
N LEU A 55 16.49 2.12 3.15
CA LEU A 55 15.69 3.18 3.78
C LEU A 55 14.21 3.10 3.38
N ALA A 56 13.92 2.87 2.09
CA ALA A 56 12.56 2.74 1.59
C ALA A 56 11.84 1.53 2.22
N SER A 57 12.51 0.37 2.28
CA SER A 57 11.97 -0.82 2.94
C SER A 57 11.75 -0.59 4.44
N PHE A 58 12.69 0.05 5.12
CA PHE A 58 12.55 0.39 6.53
C PHE A 58 11.35 1.31 6.78
N GLY A 59 11.23 2.40 6.01
CA GLY A 59 10.10 3.34 6.11
C GLY A 59 8.76 2.67 5.84
N ALA A 60 8.67 1.82 4.81
CA ALA A 60 7.46 1.08 4.49
C ALA A 60 7.02 0.15 5.63
N VAL A 61 7.97 -0.57 6.25
CA VAL A 61 7.69 -1.44 7.40
C VAL A 61 7.23 -0.62 8.60
N VAL A 62 7.91 0.48 8.92
CA VAL A 62 7.55 1.36 10.04
C VAL A 62 6.15 1.94 9.85
N LEU A 63 5.83 2.49 8.68
CA LEU A 63 4.51 3.06 8.41
C LEU A 63 3.39 2.01 8.47
N THR A 64 3.64 0.81 7.94
CA THR A 64 2.66 -0.29 8.02
C THR A 64 2.47 -0.77 9.46
N PHE A 65 3.56 -0.85 10.24
CA PHE A 65 3.50 -1.17 11.65
C PHE A 65 2.72 -0.13 12.45
N LEU A 66 3.01 1.16 12.24
CA LEU A 66 2.28 2.26 12.89
C LEU A 66 0.79 2.20 12.56
N ALA A 67 0.45 1.99 11.29
CA ALA A 67 -0.94 1.85 10.89
C ALA A 67 -1.66 0.69 11.58
N GLY A 68 -0.97 -0.43 11.81
CA GLY A 68 -1.49 -1.55 12.60
C GLY A 68 -1.57 -1.26 14.10
N ALA A 69 -0.59 -0.53 14.65
CA ALA A 69 -0.54 -0.15 16.06
C ALA A 69 -1.64 0.87 16.43
N GLU A 70 -2.10 1.69 15.49
CA GLU A 70 -3.20 2.64 15.68
C GLU A 70 -4.58 1.96 15.72
N ILE A 71 -4.68 0.67 15.37
CA ILE A 71 -5.97 -0.03 15.38
C ILE A 71 -6.42 -0.27 16.82
N GLU A 72 -7.36 0.55 17.28
CA GLU A 72 -8.06 0.35 18.55
C GLU A 72 -8.96 -0.91 18.47
N PRO A 73 -8.70 -1.96 19.27
CA PRO A 73 -9.49 -3.19 19.22
C PRO A 73 -10.97 -2.97 19.56
N GLU A 74 -11.25 -1.98 20.40
CA GLU A 74 -12.61 -1.57 20.79
C GLU A 74 -13.37 -0.94 19.62
N ALA A 75 -12.72 -0.05 18.85
CA ALA A 75 -13.28 0.53 17.64
C ALA A 75 -13.52 -0.54 16.57
N LEU A 76 -12.58 -1.47 16.39
CA LEU A 76 -12.74 -2.62 15.48
C LEU A 76 -13.94 -3.49 15.88
N ARG A 77 -14.10 -3.79 17.18
CA ARG A 77 -15.25 -4.56 17.68
C ARG A 77 -16.57 -3.82 17.48
N ARG A 78 -16.60 -2.51 17.72
CA ARG A 78 -17.78 -1.66 17.54
C ARG A 78 -18.25 -1.64 16.08
N HIS A 79 -17.30 -1.63 15.16
CA HIS A 79 -17.56 -1.52 13.72
C HIS A 79 -17.36 -2.82 12.93
N LEU A 80 -17.20 -3.96 13.61
CA LEU A 80 -16.74 -5.22 13.01
C LEU A 80 -17.51 -5.63 11.75
N LYS A 81 -18.84 -5.58 11.78
CA LYS A 81 -19.67 -5.94 10.62
C LYS A 81 -19.44 -5.00 9.43
N ALA A 82 -19.33 -3.70 9.70
CA ALA A 82 -19.10 -2.70 8.67
C ALA A 82 -17.67 -2.81 8.11
N SER A 83 -16.65 -2.92 8.97
CA SER A 83 -15.26 -3.10 8.57
C SER A 83 -15.06 -4.38 7.76
N LEU A 84 -15.69 -5.49 8.17
CA LEU A 84 -15.64 -6.75 7.42
C LEU A 84 -16.31 -6.62 6.06
N ALA A 85 -17.51 -6.04 5.98
CA ALA A 85 -18.22 -5.87 4.73
C ALA A 85 -17.46 -4.97 3.76
N ILE A 86 -16.97 -3.82 4.24
CA ILE A 86 -16.21 -2.85 3.43
C ILE A 86 -14.86 -3.44 3.03
N GLY A 87 -14.11 -4.04 3.96
CA GLY A 87 -12.81 -4.63 3.68
C GLY A 87 -12.89 -5.81 2.71
N PHE A 88 -13.87 -6.70 2.90
CA PHE A 88 -14.06 -7.84 1.99
C PHE A 88 -14.56 -7.40 0.61
N ALA A 89 -15.51 -6.47 0.53
CA ALA A 89 -15.96 -5.93 -0.74
C ALA A 89 -14.82 -5.14 -1.44
N GLY A 90 -14.06 -4.37 -0.67
CA GLY A 90 -12.91 -3.59 -1.12
C GLY A 90 -11.77 -4.45 -1.65
N PHE A 91 -11.61 -5.66 -1.13
CA PHE A 91 -10.67 -6.65 -1.67
C PHE A 91 -11.27 -7.40 -2.87
N LEU A 92 -12.42 -8.04 -2.68
CA LEU A 92 -12.95 -9.04 -3.61
C LEU A 92 -13.43 -8.42 -4.92
N ALA A 93 -14.08 -7.24 -4.86
CA ALA A 93 -14.61 -6.61 -6.07
C ALA A 93 -13.49 -6.18 -7.03
N PRO A 94 -12.43 -5.46 -6.59
CA PRO A 94 -11.28 -5.19 -7.45
C PRO A 94 -10.53 -6.45 -7.88
N PHE A 95 -10.36 -7.44 -6.98
CA PHE A 95 -9.69 -8.70 -7.32
C PHE A 95 -10.36 -9.41 -8.49
N LEU A 96 -11.68 -9.64 -8.39
CA LEU A 96 -12.45 -10.31 -9.43
C LEU A 96 -12.53 -9.45 -10.70
N GLY A 97 -12.74 -8.14 -10.55
CA GLY A 97 -12.81 -7.21 -11.68
C GLY A 97 -11.51 -7.17 -12.49
N ALA A 98 -10.37 -7.00 -11.81
CA ALA A 98 -9.05 -6.99 -12.44
C ALA A 98 -8.65 -8.36 -13.00
N THR A 99 -8.98 -9.46 -12.31
CA THR A 99 -8.76 -10.82 -12.85
C THR A 99 -9.60 -11.04 -14.12
N ALA A 100 -10.88 -10.66 -14.11
CA ALA A 100 -11.75 -10.81 -15.26
C ALA A 100 -11.27 -9.96 -16.44
N PHE A 101 -10.88 -8.71 -16.18
CA PHE A 101 -10.33 -7.83 -17.20
C PHE A 101 -9.03 -8.40 -17.80
N THR A 102 -8.07 -8.78 -16.96
CA THR A 102 -6.79 -9.32 -17.43
C THR A 102 -6.97 -10.64 -18.19
N ARG A 103 -7.89 -11.50 -17.74
CA ARG A 103 -8.18 -12.78 -18.41
C ARG A 103 -8.90 -12.63 -19.74
N PHE A 104 -10.00 -11.86 -19.76
CA PHE A 104 -10.94 -11.83 -20.88
C PHE A 104 -10.71 -10.67 -21.86
N VAL A 105 -10.08 -9.57 -21.42
CA VAL A 105 -9.80 -8.40 -22.25
C VAL A 105 -8.32 -8.35 -22.64
N ALA A 106 -7.41 -8.48 -21.68
CA ALA A 106 -5.97 -8.43 -21.95
C ALA A 106 -5.38 -9.77 -22.44
N GLY A 107 -6.16 -10.86 -22.39
CA GLY A 107 -5.76 -12.17 -22.90
C GLY A 107 -4.70 -12.89 -22.06
N TRP A 108 -4.51 -12.50 -20.80
CA TRP A 108 -3.52 -13.10 -19.92
C TRP A 108 -3.89 -14.55 -19.57
N SER A 109 -2.88 -15.38 -19.29
CA SER A 109 -3.09 -16.73 -18.75
C SER A 109 -3.70 -16.67 -17.34
N TRP A 110 -4.33 -17.75 -16.88
CA TRP A 110 -4.93 -17.79 -15.55
C TRP A 110 -3.97 -17.40 -14.41
N PRO A 111 -2.74 -17.93 -14.33
CA PRO A 111 -1.80 -17.52 -13.28
C PRO A 111 -1.48 -16.02 -13.32
N GLN A 112 -1.26 -15.46 -14.51
CA GLN A 112 -1.00 -14.03 -14.69
C GLN A 112 -2.21 -13.17 -14.33
N ALA A 113 -3.41 -13.62 -14.69
CA ALA A 113 -4.66 -12.92 -14.37
C ALA A 113 -4.91 -12.89 -12.86
N TRP A 114 -4.68 -13.99 -12.15
CA TRP A 114 -4.80 -14.04 -10.68
C TRP A 114 -3.81 -13.10 -9.99
N ILE A 115 -2.55 -13.06 -10.47
CA ILE A 115 -1.53 -12.14 -9.95
C ILE A 115 -1.92 -10.69 -10.24
N GLY A 116 -2.40 -10.38 -11.45
CA GLY A 116 -2.86 -9.04 -11.82
C GLY A 116 -4.07 -8.59 -11.00
N GLY A 117 -5.02 -9.49 -10.77
CA GLY A 117 -6.15 -9.26 -9.87
C GLY A 117 -5.71 -8.92 -8.47
N LEU A 118 -4.80 -9.72 -7.92
CA LEU A 118 -4.27 -9.54 -6.57
C LEU A 118 -3.48 -8.24 -6.41
N ALA A 119 -2.68 -7.88 -7.42
CA ALA A 119 -1.88 -6.65 -7.41
C ALA A 119 -2.75 -5.38 -7.37
N LEU A 120 -3.99 -5.45 -7.89
CA LEU A 120 -4.91 -4.32 -7.93
C LEU A 120 -5.98 -4.34 -6.81
N SER A 121 -6.06 -5.42 -6.02
CA SER A 121 -7.01 -5.55 -4.93
C SER A 121 -6.47 -5.14 -3.56
N THR A 122 -5.16 -4.92 -3.44
CA THR A 122 -4.54 -4.53 -2.18
C THR A 122 -4.64 -3.03 -1.96
N THR A 123 -5.04 -2.64 -0.75
CA THR A 123 -5.02 -1.23 -0.32
C THR A 123 -3.77 -1.00 0.51
N SER A 124 -2.98 0.02 0.20
CA SER A 124 -1.80 0.35 1.01
C SER A 124 -2.22 1.03 2.32
N VAL A 125 -2.24 0.28 3.42
CA VAL A 125 -2.58 0.81 4.75
C VAL A 125 -1.62 1.94 5.15
N ALA A 126 -0.33 1.83 4.82
CA ALA A 126 0.67 2.86 5.09
C ALA A 126 0.32 4.21 4.44
N VAL A 127 -0.07 4.20 3.15
CA VAL A 127 -0.46 5.42 2.44
C VAL A 127 -1.78 5.96 2.98
N VAL A 128 -2.77 5.09 3.20
CA VAL A 128 -4.06 5.51 3.79
C VAL A 128 -3.85 6.14 5.16
N TYR A 129 -3.04 5.52 6.03
CA TYR A 129 -2.72 6.04 7.36
C TYR A 129 -2.03 7.40 7.29
N ALA A 130 -1.02 7.56 6.43
CA ALA A 130 -0.37 8.86 6.23
C ALA A 130 -1.39 9.95 5.86
N VAL A 131 -2.32 9.65 4.93
CA VAL A 131 -3.40 10.58 4.57
C VAL A 131 -4.33 10.86 5.74
N MET A 132 -4.72 9.84 6.50
CA MET A 132 -5.59 10.02 7.67
C MET A 132 -4.94 10.90 8.73
N VAL A 133 -3.64 10.76 8.97
CA VAL A 133 -2.87 11.60 9.90
C VAL A 133 -2.69 13.02 9.35
N GLU A 134 -2.33 13.17 8.07
CA GLU A 134 -2.18 14.46 7.39
C GLU A 134 -3.48 15.29 7.44
N THR A 135 -4.63 14.62 7.32
CA THR A 135 -5.96 15.25 7.31
C THR A 135 -6.62 15.33 8.69
N GLY A 136 -6.04 14.69 9.71
CA GLY A 136 -6.63 14.57 11.06
C GLY A 136 -7.85 13.65 11.13
N LEU A 137 -8.13 12.85 10.09
CA LEU A 137 -9.26 11.92 10.06
C LEU A 137 -9.02 10.65 10.89
N ASN A 138 -7.77 10.33 11.22
CA ASN A 138 -7.41 9.15 12.02
C ASN A 138 -8.11 9.10 13.39
N GLU A 139 -8.45 10.25 13.96
CA GLU A 139 -9.15 10.34 15.26
C GLU A 139 -10.67 10.16 15.14
N THR A 140 -11.24 10.24 13.93
CA THR A 140 -12.68 10.16 13.70
C THR A 140 -13.19 8.72 13.64
N ASP A 141 -14.45 8.49 14.01
CA ASP A 141 -15.10 7.16 13.91
C ASP A 141 -15.06 6.61 12.46
N ILE A 142 -15.21 7.49 11.45
CA ILE A 142 -15.14 7.11 10.03
C ILE A 142 -13.71 6.72 9.65
N GLY A 143 -12.69 7.47 10.08
CA GLY A 143 -11.28 7.14 9.83
C GLY A 143 -10.89 5.81 10.48
N LYS A 144 -11.28 5.60 11.74
CA LYS A 144 -11.07 4.32 12.45
C LYS A 144 -11.76 3.15 11.75
N LEU A 145 -12.99 3.35 11.24
CA LEU A 145 -13.70 2.36 10.42
C LEU A 145 -12.94 2.01 9.13
N ILE A 146 -12.41 3.01 8.42
CA ILE A 146 -11.62 2.82 7.20
C ILE A 146 -10.33 2.05 7.50
N LEU A 147 -9.57 2.46 8.51
CA LEU A 147 -8.34 1.76 8.91
C LEU A 147 -8.61 0.30 9.31
N ALA A 148 -9.71 0.05 10.03
CA ALA A 148 -10.16 -1.29 10.35
C ALA A 148 -10.55 -2.11 9.10
N ALA A 149 -11.19 -1.49 8.11
CA ALA A 149 -11.52 -2.14 6.84
C ALA A 149 -10.26 -2.45 6.01
N CYS A 150 -9.27 -1.56 6.00
CA CYS A 150 -7.97 -1.78 5.37
C CYS A 150 -7.23 -2.98 5.98
N PHE A 151 -7.30 -3.16 7.30
CA PHE A 151 -6.74 -4.34 7.96
C PHE A 151 -7.41 -5.65 7.49
N VAL A 152 -8.74 -5.65 7.35
CA VAL A 152 -9.48 -6.81 6.80
C VAL A 152 -9.06 -7.10 5.36
N ASN A 153 -8.88 -6.06 4.54
CA ASN A 153 -8.40 -6.20 3.17
C ASN A 153 -7.02 -6.86 3.10
N ASP A 154 -6.10 -6.47 3.99
CA ASP A 154 -4.76 -7.06 4.06
C ASP A 154 -4.80 -8.52 4.49
N LEU A 155 -5.70 -8.89 5.40
CA LEU A 155 -5.92 -10.30 5.73
C LEU A 155 -6.42 -11.09 4.50
N GLY A 156 -7.36 -10.53 3.74
CA GLY A 156 -7.82 -11.12 2.49
C GLY A 156 -6.68 -11.32 1.48
N THR A 157 -5.74 -10.38 1.44
CA THR A 157 -4.55 -10.45 0.59
C THR A 157 -3.60 -11.55 1.03
N VAL A 158 -3.30 -11.65 2.33
CA VAL A 158 -2.43 -12.71 2.87
C VAL A 158 -3.05 -14.09 2.59
N LEU A 159 -4.35 -14.23 2.78
CA LEU A 159 -5.06 -15.48 2.46
C LEU A 159 -4.99 -15.79 0.95
N ALA A 160 -5.22 -14.82 0.08
CA ALA A 160 -5.15 -15.03 -1.37
C ALA A 160 -3.74 -15.35 -1.85
N LEU A 161 -2.71 -14.67 -1.31
CA LEU A 161 -1.30 -15.01 -1.57
C LEU A 161 -0.99 -16.43 -1.10
N GLY A 162 -1.41 -16.78 0.11
CA GLY A 162 -1.29 -18.14 0.63
C GLY A 162 -1.96 -19.15 -0.29
N LEU A 163 -3.17 -18.88 -0.77
CA LEU A 163 -3.88 -19.80 -1.65
C LEU A 163 -3.23 -19.95 -3.04
N LEU A 164 -2.67 -18.88 -3.58
CA LEU A 164 -2.08 -18.88 -4.92
C LEU A 164 -0.65 -19.43 -4.96
N PHE A 165 0.11 -19.28 -3.87
CA PHE A 165 1.54 -19.60 -3.83
C PHE A 165 1.94 -20.67 -2.82
N ALA A 166 1.06 -21.09 -1.90
CA ALA A 166 1.40 -22.18 -0.99
C ALA A 166 1.53 -23.51 -1.74
N ASN A 167 2.61 -24.23 -1.43
CA ASN A 167 2.71 -25.64 -1.77
C ASN A 167 1.93 -26.42 -0.72
N TYR A 168 0.78 -26.96 -1.09
CA TYR A 168 -0.04 -27.77 -0.20
C TYR A 168 0.56 -29.16 -0.06
N ASP A 169 1.41 -29.34 0.95
CA ASP A 169 1.96 -30.63 1.35
C ASP A 169 1.53 -31.01 2.79
N LEU A 170 1.93 -32.19 3.24
CA LEU A 170 1.63 -32.66 4.59
C LEU A 170 2.35 -31.81 5.66
N HIS A 171 3.44 -31.12 5.30
CA HIS A 171 4.19 -30.26 6.22
C HIS A 171 3.40 -29.00 6.59
N LEU A 172 2.53 -28.50 5.70
CA LEU A 172 1.59 -27.41 5.98
C LEU A 172 0.62 -27.71 7.15
N VAL A 173 0.30 -28.99 7.42
CA VAL A 173 -0.60 -29.37 8.52
C VAL A 173 0.14 -29.40 9.87
N VAL A 174 1.46 -29.57 9.83
CA VAL A 174 2.32 -29.67 11.01
C VAL A 174 2.72 -28.29 11.54
N PHE A 175 2.67 -27.26 10.70
CA PHE A 175 3.10 -25.89 10.98
C PHE A 175 1.91 -24.95 11.14
#